data_AF-A0A536V7W6-F1
#
_entry.id   AF-A0A536V7W6-F1
#
_cell.length_a   1.000
_cell.length_b   1.000
_cell.length_c   1.000
_cell.angle_alpha   90.00
_cell.angle_beta   90.00
_cell.angle_gamma   90.00
#
_symmetry.space_group_name_H-M   'P 1'
#
loop_
_entity.id
_entity.type
_entity.pdbx_description
1 polymer ?
#
loop_
_entity_poly.entity_id
_entity_poly.type
_entity_poly.pdbx_seq_one_letter_code
_entity_poly.pdbx_strand_id
1 'polypeptide(L)' 'RNFSRAYLHHLQRANEILGARLNTIHNLHYYLGLMSGLRQAIHQDALSAYVASFHKGRTAMSSMVE' A
#
# COMPACT_ATOMS: atom_id res chain seq x y z
N ARG A 1 -1.87 13.59 -0.26
CA ARG A 1 -1.18 13.05 -1.46
C ARG A 1 -0.14 14.09 -1.89
N ASN A 2 1.01 14.14 -1.21
CA ASN A 2 1.84 15.36 -1.22
C ASN A 2 3.21 15.16 -1.90
N PHE A 3 3.64 13.92 -2.11
CA PHE A 3 4.95 13.59 -2.69
C PHE A 3 4.78 12.63 -3.87
N SER A 4 5.49 12.91 -4.97
CA SER A 4 5.48 12.06 -6.15
C SER A 4 6.43 10.88 -6.00
N ARG A 5 6.21 9.81 -6.78
CA ARG A 5 7.12 8.65 -6.82
C ARG A 5 8.53 9.05 -7.29
N ALA A 6 8.62 9.96 -8.26
CA ALA A 6 9.88 10.49 -8.76
C ALA A 6 10.67 11.22 -7.66
N TYR A 7 9.98 11.99 -6.81
CA TYR A 7 10.60 12.68 -5.69
C TYR A 7 11.11 11.70 -4.61
N LEU A 8 10.32 10.69 -4.26
CA LEU A 8 10.77 9.65 -3.32
C LEU A 8 11.98 8.87 -3.86
N HIS A 9 11.98 8.56 -5.16
CA HIS A 9 13.10 7.93 -5.83
C HIS A 9 14.36 8.81 -5.80
N HIS A 10 14.22 10.11 -6.03
CA HIS A 10 15.32 11.07 -5.88
C HIS A 10 15.90 11.07 -4.46
N LEU A 11 15.06 11.17 -3.42
CA LEU A 11 15.51 11.14 -2.02
C LEU A 11 16.26 9.85 -1.68
N GLN A 12 15.77 8.71 -2.18
CA GLN A 12 16.42 7.43 -1.98
C GLN A 12 17.81 7.40 -2.63
N ARG A 13 17.94 7.91 -3.86
CA ARG A 13 19.24 7.99 -4.56
C ARG A 13 20.21 8.97 -3.91
N ALA A 14 19.70 10.02 -3.27
CA ALA A 14 20.49 10.99 -2.53
C ALA A 14 20.88 10.52 -1.11
N ASN A 15 20.45 9.34 -0.67
CA ASN A 15 20.62 8.84 0.71
C ASN A 15 20.07 9.81 1.78
N GLU A 16 18.98 10.51 1.46
CA GLU A 16 18.34 11.46 2.36
C GLU A 16 17.43 10.75 3.37
N ILE A 17 17.60 11.04 4.67
CA ILE A 17 16.78 10.45 5.75
C ILE A 17 15.28 10.74 5.59
N LEU A 18 14.94 11.85 4.93
CA LEU A 18 13.56 12.20 4.61
C LEU A 18 12.89 11.12 3.75
N GLY A 19 13.61 10.51 2.82
CA GLY A 19 13.09 9.41 1.98
C GLY A 19 12.63 8.23 2.83
N ALA A 20 13.46 7.79 3.77
CA ALA A 20 13.11 6.73 4.72
C ALA A 20 11.90 7.10 5.59
N ARG A 21 11.84 8.33 6.11
CA ARG A 21 10.72 8.81 6.92
C ARG A 21 9.40 8.80 6.14
N LEU A 22 9.39 9.31 4.91
CA LEU A 22 8.21 9.35 4.05
C LEU A 22 7.73 7.95 3.68
N ASN A 23 8.66 7.04 3.37
CA ASN A 23 8.33 5.64 3.11
C ASN A 23 7.72 4.96 4.33
N THR A 24 8.26 5.19 5.53
CA THR A 24 7.69 4.64 6.77
C THR A 24 6.27 5.15 7.02
N ILE A 25 6.02 6.45 6.89
CA ILE A 25 4.67 7.02 7.05
C ILE A 25 3.71 6.41 6.04
N HIS A 26 4.12 6.31 4.77
CA HIS A 26 3.32 5.71 3.71
C HIS A 26 2.98 4.24 3.99
N ASN A 27 3.99 3.44 4.36
CA ASN A 27 3.83 2.02 4.66
C ASN A 27 2.90 1.80 5.85
N LEU A 28 3.11 2.53 6.95
CA LEU A 28 2.25 2.42 8.14
C LEU A 28 0.80 2.76 7.81
N HIS A 29 0.55 3.86 7.09
CA HIS A 29 -0.79 4.22 6.67
C HIS A 29 -1.45 3.12 5.83
N TYR A 30 -0.71 2.56 4.86
CA TYR A 30 -1.18 1.44 4.04
C TYR A 30 -1.53 0.21 4.89
N TYR A 31 -0.63 -0.22 5.79
CA TYR A 31 -0.85 -1.39 6.63
C TYR A 31 -2.03 -1.20 7.58
N LEU A 32 -2.15 -0.03 8.21
CA LEU A 32 -3.28 0.29 9.09
C LEU A 32 -4.61 0.25 8.33
N GLY A 33 -4.64 0.77 7.10
CA GLY A 33 -5.80 0.68 6.21
C GLY A 33 -6.16 -0.75 5.84
N LEU A 34 -5.16 -1.55 5.43
CA LEU A 34 -5.33 -2.97 5.11
C LEU A 34 -5.92 -3.75 6.30
N MET A 35 -5.33 -3.58 7.48
CA MET A 35 -5.80 -4.25 8.69
C MET A 35 -7.20 -3.79 9.10
N SER A 36 -7.55 -2.52 8.87
CA SER A 36 -8.92 -2.02 9.08
C SER A 36 -9.93 -2.74 8.18
N GLY A 37 -9.61 -2.89 6.88
CA GLY A 37 -10.47 -3.62 5.94
C GLY A 37 -10.63 -5.09 6.32
N LEU A 38 -9.54 -5.76 6.70
CA LEU A 38 -9.58 -7.15 7.19
C LEU A 38 -10.46 -7.30 8.43
N ARG A 39 -10.33 -6.39 9.41
CA ARG A 39 -11.19 -6.41 10.61
C ARG A 39 -12.67 -6.26 10.25
N GLN A 40 -13.02 -5.33 9.36
CA GLN A 40 -14.40 -5.15 8.91
C GLN A 40 -14.94 -6.41 8.21
N ALA A 41 -14.14 -7.03 7.35
CA ALA A 41 -14.53 -8.25 6.65
C ALA A 41 -14.75 -9.43 7.61
N ILE A 42 -13.94 -9.55 8.66
CA ILE A 42 -14.13 -10.56 9.72
C ILE A 42 -15.44 -10.30 10.47
N HIS A 43 -15.72 -9.05 10.87
CA HIS A 43 -16.97 -8.71 11.55
C HIS A 43 -18.24 -8.99 10.72
N GLN A 44 -18.11 -9.02 9.39
CA GLN A 44 -19.20 -9.26 8.45
C GLN A 44 -19.24 -10.71 7.93
N ASP A 45 -18.38 -11.59 8.45
CA ASP A 45 -18.18 -12.97 7.97
C ASP A 45 -17.88 -13.06 6.46
N ALA A 46 -17.24 -12.02 5.91
CA ALA A 46 -16.97 -11.82 4.48
C ALA A 46 -15.45 -11.84 4.16
N LEU A 47 -14.62 -12.41 5.04
CA LEU A 47 -13.16 -12.39 4.91
C LEU A 47 -12.68 -13.04 3.60
N SER A 48 -13.26 -14.19 3.21
CA SER A 48 -12.87 -14.91 1.99
C SER A 48 -13.07 -14.08 0.73
N ALA A 49 -14.22 -13.40 0.63
CA ALA A 49 -14.54 -12.50 -0.47
C ALA A 49 -13.59 -11.28 -0.50
N TYR A 50 -13.30 -10.70 0.67
CA TYR A 50 -12.33 -9.61 0.79
C TYR A 50 -10.95 -10.03 0.27
N VAL A 51 -10.43 -11.18 0.71
CA VAL A 51 -9.12 -11.72 0.28
C VAL A 51 -9.11 -11.99 -1.24
N ALA A 52 -10.16 -12.60 -1.78
CA ALA A 52 -10.26 -12.86 -3.22
C ALA A 52 -10.22 -11.57 -4.05
N SER A 53 -10.99 -10.56 -3.64
CA SER A 53 -10.98 -9.24 -4.32
C SER A 53 -9.62 -8.54 -4.21
N PHE A 54 -8.98 -8.62 -3.05
CA PHE A 54 -7.67 -8.04 -2.79
C PHE A 54 -6.58 -8.63 -3.71
N HIS A 55 -6.56 -9.95 -3.88
CA HIS A 55 -5.62 -10.60 -4.80
C HIS A 55 -5.92 -10.26 -6.26
N LYS A 56 -7.19 -10.28 -6.69
CA LYS A 56 -7.58 -9.89 -8.05
C LYS A 56 -7.10 -8.48 -8.40
N GLY A 57 -7.28 -7.52 -7.49
CA GLY A 57 -6.81 -6.14 -7.70
C GLY A 57 -5.29 -6.02 -7.84
N ARG A 58 -4.52 -6.87 -7.15
CA ARG A 58 -3.05 -6.91 -7.27
C ARG A 58 -2.57 -7.53 -8.57
N THR A 59 -3.18 -8.65 -8.99
CA THR A 59 -2.82 -9.30 -10.25
C THR A 59 -3.10 -8.38 -11.44
N ALA A 60 -4.26 -7.71 -11.45
CA ALA A 60 -4.63 -6.75 -12.49
C ALA A 60 -3.68 -5.54 -12.56
N MET A 61 -3.17 -5.09 -11.41
CA MET A 61 -2.20 -3.99 -11.35
C MET A 61 -0.81 -4.45 -11.80
N SER A 62 -0.43 -5.71 -11.57
CA SER A 62 0.84 -6.27 -12.07
C SER A 62 0.85 -6.41 -13.59
N SER A 63 -0.26 -6.83 -14.20
CA SER A 63 -0.39 -6.99 -15.66
C SER A 63 -0.51 -5.68 -16.45
N MET A 64 -0.69 -4.53 -15.78
CA MET A 64 -0.71 -3.21 -16.42
C MET A 64 0.66 -2.51 -16.41
N VAL A 65 1.65 -3.08 -15.74
CA VAL A 65 3.00 -2.50 -15.58
C VAL A 65 4.04 -3.24 -16.44
N GLU A 66 3.68 -4.39 -17.02
CA GLU A 66 4.38 -5.03 -18.14
C GLU A 66 3.98 -4.38 -19.47
#